data_AF-A0A150PGP6-F1
#
_entry.id   AF-A0A150PGP6-F1
#
_cell.length_a   1.000
_cell.length_b   1.000
_cell.length_c   1.000
_cell.angle_alpha   90.00
_cell.angle_beta   90.00
_cell.angle_gamma   90.00
#
_symmetry.space_group_name_H-M   'P 1'
#
loop_
_entity.id
_entity.type
_entity.pdbx_description
1 polymer ?
#
loop_
_entity_poly.entity_id
_entity_poly.type
_entity_poly.pdbx_seq_one_letter_code
_entity_poly.pdbx_strand_id
1 'polypeptide(L)'
;MADPTTESPQPDAAPDAAPSVALRSIEFRSDHGLLKDCKGESGWKNAGDPCPQPEWTSRHAAPLSITMGRHLVIRIGLESSGAPGAAPTSIRAVGPAGLTFESRSLAPGGAPLDLASSRGIARRIQKFHLNLSWSAGGGAAVSPSRTSNAVYVTMGRPQTDKQDVWQEDGVTLKRMDRAVSWIEPLNTLDPHEIVGGLLARFPIYTLKPSPRVPRRYHHPTYLNDEGGAWAMSDYVEETGECQAIVRLVRGMLRQLGIPGRTRMIVVWGDPNVEGGRKTLSADLEERPWAGLDVTRTVGGRVWRAALVDGPVEEGRTYPASHTRLPDGTLSPGLNRYEAALEFSHGGRTRYYAGGAGVFDRVEPILSVFWGLIWFSSAPNDGYRVERIVTTYPRGWA
;
A
#
# COMPACT_ATOMS: atom_id res chain seq x y z
N MET A 1 18.34 -63.70 -71.08
CA MET A 1 18.99 -62.57 -70.39
C MET A 1 17.89 -61.77 -69.73
N ALA A 2 17.78 -61.85 -68.40
CA ALA A 2 16.87 -61.07 -67.58
C ALA A 2 17.74 -60.29 -66.58
N ASP A 3 17.51 -58.99 -66.54
CA ASP A 3 18.29 -57.96 -65.83
C ASP A 3 18.05 -58.07 -64.31
N PRO A 4 19.09 -57.92 -63.46
CA PRO A 4 18.94 -58.07 -62.02
C PRO A 4 18.32 -56.81 -61.40
N THR A 5 17.48 -57.07 -60.40
CA THR A 5 16.78 -56.13 -59.53
C THR A 5 17.63 -54.96 -59.04
N THR A 6 17.21 -53.74 -59.37
CA THR A 6 17.67 -52.50 -58.75
C THR A 6 17.01 -52.37 -57.37
N GLU A 7 17.77 -52.64 -56.31
CA GLU A 7 17.40 -52.28 -54.94
C GLU A 7 17.36 -50.75 -54.82
N SER A 8 16.21 -50.21 -54.43
CA SER A 8 16.07 -48.77 -54.16
C SER A 8 16.82 -48.44 -52.86
N PRO A 9 17.59 -47.34 -52.79
CA PRO A 9 18.27 -46.95 -51.57
C PRO A 9 17.23 -46.64 -50.49
N GLN A 10 17.38 -47.33 -49.35
CA GLN A 10 16.63 -47.07 -48.13
C GLN A 10 16.90 -45.62 -47.70
N PRO A 11 15.86 -44.79 -47.44
CA PRO A 11 16.07 -43.41 -47.02
C PRO A 11 16.85 -43.39 -45.70
N ASP A 12 17.94 -42.62 -45.67
CA ASP A 12 18.71 -42.35 -44.47
C ASP A 12 17.76 -41.95 -43.32
N ALA A 13 17.94 -42.58 -42.16
CA ALA A 13 17.20 -42.23 -40.97
C ALA A 13 17.37 -40.72 -40.70
N ALA A 14 16.24 -40.01 -40.55
CA ALA A 14 16.26 -38.59 -40.22
C ALA A 14 17.15 -38.38 -38.97
N PRO A 15 18.04 -37.39 -38.95
CA PRO A 15 18.91 -37.15 -37.81
C PRO A 15 18.07 -37.00 -36.55
N ASP A 16 18.41 -37.73 -35.49
CA ASP A 16 17.75 -37.65 -34.19
C ASP A 16 17.65 -36.18 -33.78
N ALA A 17 16.42 -35.71 -33.52
CA ALA A 17 16.18 -34.33 -33.15
C ALA A 17 17.05 -33.96 -31.93
N ALA A 18 17.80 -32.86 -32.06
CA ALA A 18 18.67 -32.39 -30.99
C ALA A 18 17.87 -32.22 -29.68
N PRO A 19 18.41 -32.67 -28.53
CA PRO A 19 17.67 -32.66 -27.28
C PRO A 19 17.32 -31.22 -26.86
N SER A 20 16.05 -31.01 -26.51
CA SER A 20 15.55 -29.70 -26.10
C SER A 20 14.57 -29.78 -24.93
N VAL A 21 14.52 -28.70 -24.15
CA VAL A 21 13.57 -28.50 -23.05
C VAL A 21 12.73 -27.27 -23.35
N ALA A 22 11.42 -27.44 -23.45
CA ALA A 22 10.48 -26.35 -23.46
C ALA A 22 10.05 -26.02 -22.02
N LEU A 23 10.32 -24.79 -21.58
CA LEU A 23 9.78 -24.24 -20.34
C LEU A 23 8.38 -23.68 -20.62
N ARG A 24 7.35 -24.34 -20.08
CA ARG A 24 5.94 -24.03 -20.34
C ARG A 24 5.36 -23.04 -19.33
N SER A 25 5.77 -23.17 -18.06
CA SER A 25 5.24 -22.33 -16.99
C SER A 25 6.20 -22.21 -15.81
N ILE A 26 6.03 -21.13 -15.04
CA ILE A 26 6.63 -20.97 -13.71
C ILE A 26 5.50 -20.51 -12.77
N GLU A 27 5.26 -21.29 -11.73
CA GLU A 27 4.34 -20.96 -10.64
C GLU A 27 5.13 -20.67 -9.37
N PHE A 28 4.87 -19.55 -8.70
CA PHE A 28 5.61 -19.12 -7.52
C PHE A 28 4.91 -19.55 -6.24
N ARG A 29 5.32 -20.71 -5.70
CA ARG A 29 4.80 -21.26 -4.45
C ARG A 29 5.06 -20.38 -3.22
N SER A 30 6.05 -19.50 -3.31
CA SER A 30 6.39 -18.51 -2.29
C SER A 30 5.62 -17.19 -2.41
N ASP A 31 4.81 -17.01 -3.46
CA ASP A 31 3.93 -15.84 -3.57
C ASP A 31 2.87 -15.85 -2.46
N HIS A 32 2.41 -14.66 -2.06
CA HIS A 32 1.30 -14.57 -1.12
C HIS A 32 -0.04 -15.01 -1.72
N GLY A 33 -0.22 -14.93 -3.04
CA GLY A 33 -1.48 -15.23 -3.72
C GLY A 33 -2.56 -14.18 -3.47
N LEU A 34 -2.16 -12.95 -3.14
CA LEU A 34 -3.09 -11.87 -2.74
C LEU A 34 -3.20 -10.74 -3.76
N LEU A 35 -2.24 -10.61 -4.69
CA LEU A 35 -2.26 -9.55 -5.70
C LEU A 35 -3.42 -9.74 -6.67
N LYS A 36 -4.11 -8.63 -6.96
CA LYS A 36 -5.17 -8.55 -7.97
C LYS A 36 -5.06 -7.29 -8.83
N ASP A 37 -5.95 -7.21 -9.83
CA ASP A 37 -5.97 -6.13 -10.83
C ASP A 37 -4.62 -5.96 -11.52
N CYS A 38 -4.06 -7.08 -11.97
CA CYS A 38 -2.76 -7.09 -12.64
C CYS A 38 -2.72 -6.35 -13.99
N LYS A 39 -3.88 -5.97 -14.52
CA LYS A 39 -4.02 -5.12 -15.71
C LYS A 39 -4.13 -3.63 -15.38
N GLY A 40 -4.38 -3.29 -14.11
CA GLY A 40 -4.47 -1.90 -13.63
C GLY A 40 -5.73 -1.17 -14.09
N GLU A 41 -6.82 -1.89 -14.34
CA GLU A 41 -8.05 -1.35 -14.92
C GLU A 41 -8.97 -0.75 -13.86
N SER A 42 -8.81 -1.13 -12.58
CA SER A 42 -9.69 -0.72 -11.49
C SER A 42 -9.24 0.54 -10.75
N GLY A 43 -8.13 1.15 -11.19
CA GLY A 43 -7.58 2.35 -10.55
C GLY A 43 -7.18 2.10 -9.10
N TRP A 44 -7.76 2.86 -8.16
CA TRP A 44 -7.47 2.74 -6.74
C TRP A 44 -8.42 1.81 -5.98
N LYS A 45 -9.48 1.31 -6.62
CA LYS A 45 -10.47 0.45 -5.97
C LYS A 45 -9.87 -0.90 -5.57
N ASN A 46 -10.42 -1.50 -4.51
CA ASN A 46 -10.13 -2.88 -4.15
C ASN A 46 -10.91 -3.85 -5.06
N ALA A 47 -10.69 -3.80 -6.38
CA ALA A 47 -11.43 -4.58 -7.38
C ALA A 47 -10.47 -5.31 -8.34
N GLY A 48 -11.03 -5.96 -9.36
CA GLY A 48 -10.30 -6.72 -10.38
C GLY A 48 -10.05 -8.18 -9.97
N ASP A 49 -9.74 -8.99 -10.99
CA ASP A 49 -9.46 -10.41 -10.80
C ASP A 49 -8.11 -10.63 -10.11
N PRO A 50 -7.95 -11.73 -9.34
CA PRO A 50 -6.65 -12.20 -8.91
C PRO A 50 -5.68 -12.31 -10.08
N CYS A 51 -4.40 -12.03 -9.81
CA CYS A 51 -3.37 -12.18 -10.84
C CYS A 51 -3.28 -13.66 -11.31
N PRO A 52 -3.08 -13.89 -12.62
CA PRO A 52 -3.19 -15.22 -13.19
C PRO A 52 -2.10 -16.15 -12.68
N GLN A 53 -2.48 -17.40 -12.41
CA GLN A 53 -1.58 -18.50 -12.11
C GLN A 53 -1.60 -19.53 -13.26
N PRO A 54 -0.45 -20.09 -13.68
CA PRO A 54 0.91 -19.78 -13.22
C PRO A 54 1.30 -18.34 -13.56
N GLU A 55 2.11 -17.72 -12.70
CA GLU A 55 2.48 -16.30 -12.84
C GLU A 55 3.37 -16.07 -14.07
N TRP A 56 3.96 -17.10 -14.66
CA TRP A 56 4.64 -16.99 -15.94
C TRP A 56 4.22 -18.10 -16.91
N THR A 57 3.96 -17.71 -18.15
CA THR A 57 3.90 -18.57 -19.33
C THR A 57 4.55 -17.85 -20.52
N SER A 58 4.65 -18.51 -21.68
CA SER A 58 5.08 -17.84 -22.91
C SER A 58 4.12 -16.72 -23.38
N ARG A 59 2.90 -16.66 -22.86
CA ARG A 59 1.88 -15.68 -23.25
C ARG A 59 1.78 -14.50 -22.29
N HIS A 60 2.18 -14.67 -21.03
CA HIS A 60 2.02 -13.65 -20.00
C HIS A 60 3.04 -13.78 -18.86
N ALA A 61 3.29 -12.67 -18.18
CA ALA A 61 4.03 -12.62 -16.93
C ALA A 61 3.27 -11.73 -15.94
N ALA A 62 2.76 -12.33 -14.87
CA ALA A 62 2.12 -11.64 -13.77
C ALA A 62 3.15 -11.26 -12.69
N PRO A 63 2.98 -10.08 -12.06
CA PRO A 63 3.72 -9.72 -10.86
C PRO A 63 3.31 -10.60 -9.67
N LEU A 64 4.24 -10.75 -8.73
CA LEU A 64 4.03 -11.47 -7.48
C LEU A 64 4.53 -10.67 -6.28
N SER A 65 4.13 -11.07 -5.09
CA SER A 65 4.56 -10.47 -3.83
C SER A 65 5.11 -11.53 -2.87
N ILE A 66 6.24 -11.23 -2.23
CA ILE A 66 6.91 -12.17 -1.33
C ILE A 66 7.45 -11.44 -0.10
N THR A 67 7.47 -12.15 1.01
CA THR A 67 8.10 -11.69 2.25
C THR A 67 9.63 -11.70 2.09
N MET A 68 10.28 -10.60 2.46
CA MET A 68 11.73 -10.44 2.42
C MET A 68 12.47 -11.51 3.24
N GLY A 69 13.70 -11.85 2.84
CA GLY A 69 14.52 -12.84 3.56
C GLY A 69 14.11 -14.31 3.32
N ARG A 70 13.00 -14.58 2.64
CA ARG A 70 12.57 -15.95 2.31
C ARG A 70 13.20 -16.45 1.02
N HIS A 71 13.33 -17.77 0.90
CA HIS A 71 13.67 -18.41 -0.36
C HIS A 71 12.49 -18.30 -1.33
N LEU A 72 12.81 -18.05 -2.61
CA LEU A 72 11.84 -18.23 -3.68
C LEU A 72 11.65 -19.71 -3.91
N VAL A 73 10.40 -20.15 -3.96
CA VAL A 73 10.04 -21.52 -4.32
C VAL A 73 9.20 -21.44 -5.57
N ILE A 74 9.66 -22.08 -6.63
CA ILE A 74 8.99 -22.11 -7.93
C ILE A 74 8.67 -23.55 -8.31
N ARG A 75 7.52 -23.75 -8.96
CA ARG A 75 7.18 -24.96 -9.68
C ARG A 75 7.28 -24.67 -11.17
N ILE A 76 8.14 -25.40 -11.87
CA ILE A 76 8.30 -25.25 -13.31
C ILE A 76 7.60 -26.38 -14.05
N GLY A 77 6.85 -26.01 -15.09
CA GLY A 77 6.31 -26.96 -16.06
C GLY A 77 7.28 -27.10 -17.23
N LEU A 78 7.74 -28.33 -17.48
CA LEU A 78 8.70 -28.63 -18.54
C LEU A 78 8.06 -29.57 -19.57
N GLU A 79 8.59 -29.56 -20.78
CA GLU A 79 8.32 -30.57 -21.79
C GLU A 79 9.64 -30.88 -22.50
N SER A 80 10.04 -32.14 -22.54
CA SER A 80 11.31 -32.55 -23.14
C SER A 80 11.05 -33.23 -24.48
N SER A 81 11.84 -32.91 -25.50
CA SER A 81 11.84 -33.58 -26.79
C SER A 81 13.25 -34.04 -27.15
N GLY A 82 13.34 -35.18 -27.86
CA GLY A 82 14.60 -35.81 -28.26
C GLY A 82 14.60 -37.33 -28.04
N ALA A 83 15.62 -38.02 -28.55
CA ALA A 83 15.78 -39.46 -28.37
C ALA A 83 15.91 -39.85 -26.88
N PRO A 84 15.41 -41.03 -26.44
CA PRO A 84 15.37 -41.44 -25.03
C PRO A 84 16.71 -41.42 -24.27
N GLY A 85 17.84 -41.51 -24.98
CA GLY A 85 19.19 -41.47 -24.41
C GLY A 85 19.84 -40.08 -24.33
N ALA A 86 19.23 -39.06 -24.94
CA ALA A 86 19.76 -37.68 -25.00
C ALA A 86 18.99 -36.70 -24.08
N ALA A 87 18.07 -37.20 -23.26
CA ALA A 87 17.27 -36.36 -22.39
C ALA A 87 18.16 -35.60 -21.38
N PRO A 88 17.91 -34.29 -21.17
CA PRO A 88 18.67 -33.51 -20.22
C PRO A 88 18.52 -34.08 -18.81
N THR A 89 19.63 -34.14 -18.09
CA THR A 89 19.67 -34.71 -16.74
C THR A 89 19.44 -33.66 -15.65
N SER A 90 19.62 -32.38 -15.97
CA SER A 90 19.52 -31.27 -15.02
C SER A 90 18.94 -30.01 -15.65
N ILE A 91 18.42 -29.13 -14.81
CA ILE A 91 17.99 -27.78 -15.19
C ILE A 91 18.48 -26.78 -14.17
N ARG A 92 18.89 -25.60 -14.66
CA ARG A 92 19.39 -24.52 -13.83
C ARG A 92 18.85 -23.18 -14.32
N ALA A 93 18.48 -22.32 -13.38
CA ALA A 93 18.16 -20.92 -13.62
C ALA A 93 19.12 -20.03 -12.83
N VAL A 94 19.62 -18.96 -13.45
CA VAL A 94 20.44 -17.93 -12.81
C VAL A 94 19.72 -16.59 -12.91
N GLY A 95 19.51 -15.97 -11.76
CA GLY A 95 18.79 -14.72 -11.60
C GLY A 95 19.65 -13.57 -11.05
N PRO A 96 19.02 -12.39 -10.83
CA PRO A 96 19.68 -11.21 -10.28
C PRO A 96 20.26 -11.50 -8.90
N ALA A 97 21.28 -10.71 -8.55
CA ALA A 97 22.02 -10.84 -7.30
C ALA A 97 22.49 -12.27 -7.04
N GLY A 98 22.73 -13.07 -8.09
CA GLY A 98 23.17 -14.47 -8.05
C GLY A 98 22.20 -15.43 -7.36
N LEU A 99 20.89 -15.18 -7.41
CA LEU A 99 19.88 -16.19 -7.09
C LEU A 99 20.00 -17.33 -8.10
N THR A 100 20.04 -18.58 -7.64
CA THR A 100 20.08 -19.74 -8.53
C THR A 100 19.04 -20.77 -8.13
N PHE A 101 18.44 -21.41 -9.13
CA PHE A 101 17.51 -22.53 -8.96
C PHE A 101 18.10 -23.72 -9.71
N GLU A 102 18.18 -24.90 -9.11
CA GLU A 102 18.84 -26.04 -9.74
C GLU A 102 18.19 -27.36 -9.33
N SER A 103 18.00 -28.25 -10.30
CA SER A 103 17.82 -29.67 -10.05
C SER A 103 18.83 -30.47 -10.85
N ARG A 104 19.38 -31.51 -10.23
CA ARG A 104 20.34 -32.44 -10.84
C ARG A 104 19.69 -33.69 -11.41
N SER A 105 18.37 -33.80 -11.32
CA SER A 105 17.59 -34.91 -11.85
C SER A 105 16.29 -34.39 -12.44
N LEU A 106 16.07 -34.64 -13.73
CA LEU A 106 14.78 -34.40 -14.39
C LEU A 106 14.02 -35.72 -14.50
N ALA A 107 12.74 -35.69 -14.13
CA ALA A 107 11.87 -36.84 -14.33
C ALA A 107 11.64 -37.07 -15.84
N PRO A 108 11.63 -38.33 -16.31
CA PRO A 108 11.26 -38.65 -17.68
C PRO A 108 9.90 -38.03 -18.05
N GLY A 109 9.80 -37.45 -19.25
CA GLY A 109 8.54 -36.87 -19.76
C GLY A 109 8.22 -35.46 -19.26
N GLY A 110 9.12 -34.78 -18.53
CA GLY A 110 8.96 -33.35 -18.20
C GLY A 110 7.97 -33.06 -17.06
N ALA A 111 7.79 -33.98 -16.12
CA ALA A 111 6.90 -33.75 -14.97
C ALA A 111 7.23 -32.44 -14.22
N PRO A 112 6.23 -31.75 -13.64
CA PRO A 112 6.45 -30.50 -12.92
C PRO A 112 7.48 -30.66 -11.80
N LEU A 113 8.38 -29.68 -11.69
CA LEU A 113 9.52 -29.73 -10.78
C LEU A 113 9.51 -28.52 -9.85
N ASP A 114 9.60 -28.77 -8.54
CA ASP A 114 9.76 -27.72 -7.54
C ASP A 114 11.24 -27.41 -7.33
N LEU A 115 11.58 -26.12 -7.40
CA LEU A 115 12.92 -25.59 -7.17
C LEU A 115 12.88 -24.52 -6.10
N ALA A 116 13.83 -24.55 -5.18
CA ALA A 116 14.08 -23.46 -4.25
C ALA A 116 15.31 -22.65 -4.69
N SER A 117 15.29 -21.35 -4.45
CA SER A 117 16.46 -20.50 -4.68
C SER A 117 17.59 -20.90 -3.71
N SER A 118 18.83 -20.78 -4.17
CA SER A 118 20.03 -21.08 -3.37
C SER A 118 20.20 -20.22 -2.12
N ARG A 119 19.57 -19.03 -2.11
CA ARG A 119 19.55 -18.09 -0.99
C ARG A 119 18.21 -17.38 -0.90
N GLY A 120 17.94 -16.80 0.25
CA GLY A 120 16.79 -15.91 0.44
C GLY A 120 16.93 -14.59 -0.33
N ILE A 121 15.79 -13.98 -0.65
CA ILE A 121 15.74 -12.61 -1.19
C ILE A 121 16.31 -11.64 -0.14
N ALA A 122 16.99 -10.59 -0.60
CA ALA A 122 17.48 -9.53 0.28
C ALA A 122 16.40 -9.00 1.24
N ARG A 123 16.79 -8.70 2.48
CA ARG A 123 15.91 -8.10 3.49
C ARG A 123 15.74 -6.62 3.21
N ARG A 124 14.92 -6.29 2.21
CA ARG A 124 14.61 -4.92 1.81
C ARG A 124 13.23 -4.87 1.18
N ILE A 125 12.45 -3.84 1.49
CA ILE A 125 11.22 -3.51 0.74
C ILE A 125 11.65 -2.91 -0.59
N GLN A 126 11.28 -3.54 -1.70
CA GLN A 126 11.68 -3.11 -3.04
C GLN A 126 10.83 -3.76 -4.11
N LYS A 127 10.85 -3.19 -5.31
CA LYS A 127 10.39 -3.84 -6.55
C LYS A 127 11.59 -4.20 -7.40
N PHE A 128 11.67 -5.43 -7.90
CA PHE A 128 12.69 -5.80 -8.88
C PHE A 128 12.15 -6.77 -9.93
N HIS A 129 12.84 -6.86 -11.06
CA HIS A 129 12.54 -7.85 -12.10
C HIS A 129 13.39 -9.11 -11.88
N LEU A 130 12.72 -10.25 -11.64
CA LEU A 130 13.34 -11.56 -11.57
C LEU A 130 13.60 -12.08 -12.98
N ASN A 131 14.67 -11.60 -13.60
CA ASN A 131 15.14 -12.08 -14.89
C ASN A 131 15.92 -13.38 -14.70
N LEU A 132 15.38 -14.52 -15.13
CA LEU A 132 16.03 -15.82 -15.03
C LEU A 132 16.60 -16.24 -16.38
N SER A 133 17.89 -16.62 -16.40
CA SER A 133 18.54 -17.27 -17.54
C SER A 133 18.60 -18.77 -17.29
N TRP A 134 18.01 -19.55 -18.19
CA TRP A 134 17.84 -20.99 -18.06
C TRP A 134 18.86 -21.77 -18.89
N SER A 135 19.35 -22.86 -18.33
CA SER A 135 20.18 -23.84 -19.02
C SER A 135 19.84 -25.25 -18.58
N ALA A 136 20.11 -26.24 -19.44
CA ALA A 136 19.92 -27.66 -19.16
C ALA A 136 21.26 -28.41 -19.24
N GLY A 137 21.38 -29.49 -18.48
CA GLY A 137 22.52 -30.41 -18.56
C GLY A 137 22.57 -31.17 -19.88
N GLY A 138 23.73 -31.75 -20.21
CA GLY A 138 23.89 -32.57 -21.42
C GLY A 138 23.88 -31.78 -22.73
N GLY A 139 24.00 -30.45 -22.68
CA GLY A 139 24.03 -29.59 -23.88
C GLY A 139 22.67 -29.29 -24.51
N ALA A 140 21.57 -29.73 -23.88
CA ALA A 140 20.22 -29.48 -24.38
C ALA A 140 19.86 -27.98 -24.35
N ALA A 141 19.21 -27.50 -25.40
CA ALA A 141 18.72 -26.13 -25.46
C ALA A 141 17.45 -25.96 -24.61
N VAL A 142 17.31 -24.81 -23.93
CA VAL A 142 16.09 -24.45 -23.20
C VAL A 142 15.34 -23.34 -23.94
N SER A 143 14.04 -23.53 -24.17
CA SER A 143 13.18 -22.55 -24.83
C SER A 143 11.94 -22.20 -23.98
N PRO A 144 11.73 -20.91 -23.63
CA PRO A 144 12.67 -19.82 -23.79
C PRO A 144 13.86 -19.95 -22.85
N SER A 145 15.02 -19.43 -23.27
CA SER A 145 16.23 -19.41 -22.44
C SER A 145 16.21 -18.29 -21.39
N ARG A 146 15.24 -17.38 -21.45
CA ARG A 146 15.07 -16.27 -20.51
C ARG A 146 13.61 -16.07 -20.14
N THR A 147 13.36 -15.81 -18.85
CA THR A 147 12.04 -15.44 -18.33
C THR A 147 12.15 -14.20 -17.43
N SER A 148 11.03 -13.51 -17.20
CA SER A 148 10.99 -12.32 -16.35
C SER A 148 9.64 -12.19 -15.65
N ASN A 149 9.67 -11.89 -14.36
CA ASN A 149 8.51 -11.52 -13.54
C ASN A 149 8.85 -10.30 -12.68
N ALA A 150 7.90 -9.39 -12.48
CA ALA A 150 8.04 -8.35 -11.47
C ALA A 150 7.78 -8.94 -10.08
N VAL A 151 8.68 -8.67 -9.13
CA VAL A 151 8.61 -9.16 -7.76
C VAL A 151 8.56 -7.97 -6.81
N TYR A 152 7.49 -7.91 -6.03
CA TYR A 152 7.33 -6.97 -4.92
C TYR A 152 7.79 -7.66 -3.63
N VAL A 153 8.84 -7.13 -3.03
CA VAL A 153 9.35 -7.60 -1.75
C VAL A 153 8.72 -6.78 -0.64
N THR A 154 8.05 -7.48 0.27
CA THR A 154 7.29 -6.93 1.39
C THR A 154 7.94 -7.31 2.71
N MET A 155 7.64 -6.61 3.80
CA MET A 155 8.21 -6.92 5.12
C MET A 155 7.58 -8.20 5.71
N GLY A 156 6.31 -8.45 5.40
CA GLY A 156 5.54 -9.63 5.78
C GLY A 156 4.37 -9.85 4.83
N ARG A 157 3.52 -10.83 5.13
CA ARG A 157 2.31 -11.08 4.34
C ARG A 157 1.36 -9.87 4.43
N PRO A 158 0.86 -9.34 3.31
CA PRO A 158 -0.16 -8.29 3.33
C PRO A 158 -1.40 -8.68 4.14
N GLN A 159 -2.03 -7.71 4.79
CA GLN A 159 -3.20 -7.90 5.65
C GLN A 159 -4.49 -7.48 4.94
N THR A 160 -5.51 -8.35 4.92
CA THR A 160 -6.77 -8.14 4.19
C THR A 160 -8.02 -8.32 5.04
N ASP A 161 -7.87 -8.46 6.36
CA ASP A 161 -8.94 -8.77 7.33
C ASP A 161 -9.91 -7.60 7.61
N LYS A 162 -9.71 -6.43 6.99
CA LYS A 162 -10.57 -5.25 7.18
C LYS A 162 -11.03 -4.61 5.86
N GLN A 163 -11.00 -5.36 4.75
CA GLN A 163 -11.40 -4.86 3.43
C GLN A 163 -12.90 -4.52 3.30
N ASP A 164 -13.75 -5.09 4.17
CA ASP A 164 -15.18 -4.78 4.22
C ASP A 164 -15.49 -3.58 5.14
N VAL A 165 -14.47 -3.07 5.86
CA VAL A 165 -14.58 -1.93 6.78
C VAL A 165 -13.93 -0.69 6.17
N TRP A 166 -12.75 -0.85 5.57
CA TRP A 166 -11.95 0.25 5.03
C TRP A 166 -11.70 0.08 3.54
N GLN A 167 -12.01 1.13 2.78
CA GLN A 167 -11.75 1.17 1.33
C GLN A 167 -10.25 1.10 1.02
N GLU A 168 -9.39 1.53 1.94
CA GLU A 168 -7.93 1.49 1.82
C GLU A 168 -7.36 0.07 1.91
N ASP A 169 -8.13 -0.88 2.42
CA ASP A 169 -7.69 -2.27 2.57
C ASP A 169 -7.85 -3.07 1.28
N GLY A 170 -6.96 -4.04 1.11
CA GLY A 170 -6.94 -4.96 -0.03
C GLY A 170 -5.79 -4.70 -1.02
N VAL A 171 -5.35 -5.79 -1.65
CA VAL A 171 -4.01 -5.92 -2.25
C VAL A 171 -4.09 -5.86 -3.77
N THR A 172 -4.09 -4.67 -4.35
CA THR A 172 -4.03 -4.50 -5.82
C THR A 172 -2.62 -4.17 -6.28
N LEU A 173 -2.33 -4.43 -7.56
CA LEU A 173 -1.03 -4.11 -8.16
C LEU A 173 -0.69 -2.62 -8.01
N LYS A 174 -1.64 -1.72 -8.30
CA LYS A 174 -1.43 -0.27 -8.22
C LYS A 174 -1.10 0.18 -6.79
N ARG A 175 -1.79 -0.36 -5.79
CA ARG A 175 -1.56 -0.08 -4.36
C ARG A 175 -0.22 -0.61 -3.89
N MET A 176 0.14 -1.84 -4.29
CA MET A 176 1.44 -2.44 -4.00
C MET A 176 2.59 -1.60 -4.59
N ASP A 177 2.48 -1.22 -5.86
CA ASP A 177 3.48 -0.41 -6.55
C ASP A 177 3.67 0.95 -5.89
N ARG A 178 2.56 1.59 -5.51
CA ARG A 178 2.61 2.85 -4.78
C ARG A 178 3.22 2.71 -3.38
N ALA A 179 2.83 1.70 -2.60
CA ALA A 179 3.37 1.49 -1.27
C ALA A 179 4.88 1.24 -1.31
N VAL A 180 5.34 0.36 -2.22
CA VAL A 180 6.77 0.09 -2.40
C VAL A 180 7.52 1.34 -2.84
N SER A 181 7.03 2.08 -3.85
CA SER A 181 7.72 3.29 -4.33
C SER A 181 7.86 4.39 -3.27
N TRP A 182 6.97 4.42 -2.27
CA TRP A 182 7.05 5.39 -1.18
C TRP A 182 7.99 4.97 -0.05
N ILE A 183 8.06 3.67 0.24
CA ILE A 183 8.79 3.13 1.40
C ILE A 183 10.20 2.69 1.04
N GLU A 184 10.43 2.15 -0.17
CA GLU A 184 11.75 1.73 -0.62
C GLU A 184 12.81 2.84 -0.49
N PRO A 185 12.55 4.12 -0.84
CA PRO A 185 13.52 5.20 -0.68
C PRO A 185 13.86 5.54 0.78
N LEU A 186 13.01 5.17 1.74
CA LEU A 186 13.29 5.40 3.18
C LEU A 186 14.46 4.54 3.66
N ASN A 187 14.78 3.45 2.94
CA ASN A 187 15.92 2.57 3.21
C ASN A 187 16.04 2.12 4.68
N THR A 188 14.90 1.85 5.31
CA THR A 188 14.81 1.39 6.70
C THR A 188 13.90 0.18 6.81
N LEU A 189 14.16 -0.64 7.82
CA LEU A 189 13.28 -1.73 8.23
C LEU A 189 12.68 -1.50 9.63
N ASP A 190 12.95 -0.35 10.28
CA ASP A 190 12.27 0.02 11.53
C ASP A 190 10.83 0.44 11.20
N PRO A 191 9.80 -0.28 11.68
CA PRO A 191 8.42 0.07 11.40
C PRO A 191 8.03 1.49 11.83
N HIS A 192 8.57 2.01 12.93
CA HIS A 192 8.30 3.38 13.37
C HIS A 192 8.92 4.43 12.46
N GLU A 193 10.11 4.18 11.91
CA GLU A 193 10.73 5.07 10.92
C GLU A 193 9.94 5.04 9.59
N ILE A 194 9.38 3.88 9.21
CA ILE A 194 8.48 3.77 8.07
C ILE A 194 7.22 4.63 8.28
N VAL A 195 6.54 4.49 9.43
CA VAL A 195 5.34 5.31 9.72
C VAL A 195 5.67 6.80 9.71
N GLY A 196 6.76 7.20 10.38
CA GLY A 196 7.21 8.59 10.41
C GLY A 196 7.55 9.14 9.02
N GLY A 197 8.28 8.38 8.20
CA GLY A 197 8.66 8.77 6.85
C GLY A 197 7.47 8.87 5.89
N LEU A 198 6.45 8.02 6.05
CA LEU A 198 5.19 8.15 5.31
C LEU A 198 4.43 9.42 5.70
N LEU A 199 4.29 9.70 7.00
CA LEU A 199 3.59 10.89 7.47
C LEU A 199 4.30 12.19 7.09
N ALA A 200 5.62 12.20 7.06
CA ALA A 200 6.40 13.38 6.67
C ALA A 200 6.11 13.88 5.25
N ARG A 201 5.47 13.06 4.40
CA ARG A 201 4.98 13.47 3.07
C ARG A 201 3.79 14.43 3.14
N PHE A 202 3.11 14.49 4.28
CA PHE A 202 1.95 15.35 4.52
C PHE A 202 2.25 16.29 5.69
N PRO A 203 3.07 17.35 5.48
CA PRO A 203 3.47 18.25 6.56
C PRO A 203 2.30 19.08 7.11
N ILE A 204 1.20 19.18 6.36
CA ILE A 204 -0.03 19.85 6.74
C ILE A 204 -1.23 19.04 6.25
N TYR A 205 -2.37 19.23 6.89
CA TYR A 205 -3.68 18.76 6.41
C TYR A 205 -4.44 19.91 5.75
N THR A 206 -5.57 19.61 5.08
CA THR A 206 -6.49 20.64 4.58
C THR A 206 -7.95 20.26 4.78
N LEU A 207 -8.79 21.26 5.06
CA LEU A 207 -10.25 21.15 5.10
C LEU A 207 -10.91 21.77 3.86
N LYS A 208 -10.12 22.33 2.93
CA LYS A 208 -10.63 23.01 1.74
C LYS A 208 -10.51 22.11 0.52
N PRO A 209 -11.60 21.86 -0.22
CA PRO A 209 -11.56 21.17 -1.49
C PRO A 209 -10.61 21.85 -2.50
N SER A 210 -9.79 21.06 -3.17
CA SER A 210 -8.92 21.52 -4.26
C SER A 210 -9.54 21.19 -5.62
N PRO A 211 -9.62 22.14 -6.56
CA PRO A 211 -10.08 21.87 -7.93
C PRO A 211 -9.12 20.99 -8.73
N ARG A 212 -7.87 20.80 -8.26
CA ARG A 212 -6.89 19.92 -8.89
C ARG A 212 -7.14 18.45 -8.60
N VAL A 213 -7.87 18.15 -7.52
CA VAL A 213 -8.27 16.77 -7.20
C VAL A 213 -9.65 16.50 -7.83
N PRO A 214 -9.78 15.46 -8.67
CA PRO A 214 -11.06 15.09 -9.26
C PRO A 214 -12.16 14.90 -8.21
N ARG A 215 -13.33 15.51 -8.46
CA ARG A 215 -14.46 15.50 -7.51
C ARG A 215 -14.85 14.10 -7.03
N ARG A 216 -14.72 13.07 -7.87
CA ARG A 216 -15.02 11.67 -7.52
C ARG A 216 -14.25 11.13 -6.31
N TYR A 217 -13.12 11.73 -5.97
CA TYR A 217 -12.33 11.34 -4.79
C TYR A 217 -12.79 12.03 -3.51
N HIS A 218 -13.78 12.93 -3.54
CA HIS A 218 -14.32 13.61 -2.36
C HIS A 218 -13.23 14.28 -1.48
N HIS A 219 -12.22 14.90 -2.11
CA HIS A 219 -11.22 15.70 -1.40
C HIS A 219 -11.89 16.85 -0.63
N PRO A 220 -11.48 17.13 0.61
CA PRO A 220 -10.29 16.58 1.29
C PRO A 220 -10.56 15.35 2.18
N THR A 221 -11.81 14.93 2.31
CA THR A 221 -12.20 13.82 3.18
C THR A 221 -11.72 12.47 2.65
N TYR A 222 -11.67 12.29 1.34
CA TYR A 222 -11.46 10.97 0.70
C TYR A 222 -12.39 9.86 1.21
N LEU A 223 -13.61 10.20 1.60
CA LEU A 223 -14.67 9.25 1.92
C LEU A 223 -15.45 8.94 0.65
N ASN A 224 -14.95 7.98 -0.14
CA ASN A 224 -15.46 7.63 -1.46
C ASN A 224 -15.29 6.13 -1.74
N ASP A 225 -16.00 5.62 -2.75
CA ASP A 225 -15.89 4.22 -3.23
C ASP A 225 -14.87 4.06 -4.37
N GLU A 226 -14.04 5.08 -4.62
CA GLU A 226 -12.97 5.13 -5.62
C GLU A 226 -11.61 4.71 -5.04
N GLY A 227 -11.62 3.92 -3.95
CA GLY A 227 -10.43 3.46 -3.23
C GLY A 227 -10.05 4.32 -2.03
N GLY A 228 -10.95 5.19 -1.56
CA GLY A 228 -10.76 5.98 -0.36
C GLY A 228 -9.57 6.94 -0.47
N ALA A 229 -8.71 6.92 0.55
CA ALA A 229 -7.54 7.79 0.66
C ALA A 229 -6.37 7.44 -0.28
N TRP A 230 -6.40 6.32 -1.00
CA TRP A 230 -5.31 5.95 -1.93
C TRP A 230 -5.03 7.01 -2.99
N ALA A 231 -6.07 7.70 -3.48
CA ALA A 231 -5.92 8.77 -4.45
C ALA A 231 -5.09 9.95 -3.93
N MET A 232 -5.01 10.18 -2.61
CA MET A 232 -4.11 11.20 -2.03
C MET A 232 -2.66 11.02 -2.44
N SER A 233 -2.24 9.78 -2.69
CA SER A 233 -0.87 9.52 -3.10
C SER A 233 -0.53 10.09 -4.49
N ASP A 234 -1.53 10.33 -5.36
CA ASP A 234 -1.36 11.03 -6.64
C ASP A 234 -1.40 12.56 -6.48
N TYR A 235 -1.88 13.07 -5.34
CA TYR A 235 -2.13 14.49 -5.09
C TYR A 235 -1.52 14.93 -3.75
N VAL A 236 -0.29 14.47 -3.46
CA VAL A 236 0.38 14.71 -2.16
C VAL A 236 0.40 16.19 -1.78
N GLU A 237 0.66 17.06 -2.76
CA GLU A 237 0.70 18.52 -2.57
C GLU A 237 -0.64 19.13 -2.16
N GLU A 238 -1.75 18.49 -2.53
CA GLU A 238 -3.10 18.94 -2.18
C GLU A 238 -3.55 18.39 -0.82
N THR A 239 -2.78 17.46 -0.24
CA THR A 239 -3.01 16.78 1.04
C THR A 239 -4.46 16.29 1.22
N GLY A 240 -4.88 16.05 2.45
CA GLY A 240 -6.25 15.70 2.82
C GLY A 240 -6.50 16.05 4.29
N GLU A 241 -7.64 15.68 4.82
CA GLU A 241 -7.92 15.81 6.26
C GLU A 241 -7.05 14.83 7.08
N CYS A 242 -6.84 15.11 8.36
CA CYS A 242 -6.02 14.29 9.25
C CYS A 242 -6.41 12.80 9.22
N GLN A 243 -7.71 12.49 9.16
CA GLN A 243 -8.21 11.11 9.05
C GLN A 243 -7.89 10.44 7.71
N ALA A 244 -7.87 11.20 6.61
CA ALA A 244 -7.56 10.66 5.30
C ALA A 244 -6.07 10.30 5.19
N ILE A 245 -5.19 11.15 5.74
CA ILE A 245 -3.76 10.89 5.88
C ILE A 245 -3.52 9.59 6.66
N VAL A 246 -4.14 9.46 7.84
CA VAL A 246 -4.00 8.28 8.71
C VAL A 246 -4.51 7.01 8.02
N ARG A 247 -5.65 7.08 7.33
CA ARG A 247 -6.19 5.94 6.55
C ARG A 247 -5.24 5.49 5.44
N LEU A 248 -4.67 6.41 4.68
CA LEU A 248 -3.69 6.08 3.63
C LEU A 248 -2.46 5.38 4.22
N VAL A 249 -1.87 5.96 5.27
CA VAL A 249 -0.69 5.38 5.93
C VAL A 249 -1.00 3.99 6.43
N ARG A 250 -2.13 3.79 7.14
CA ARG A 250 -2.61 2.48 7.59
C ARG A 250 -2.73 1.50 6.42
N GLY A 251 -3.33 1.91 5.30
CA GLY A 251 -3.45 1.10 4.08
C GLY A 251 -2.10 0.65 3.53
N MET A 252 -1.10 1.54 3.47
CA MET A 252 0.25 1.19 3.00
C MET A 252 0.97 0.20 3.93
N LEU A 253 0.85 0.38 5.25
CA LEU A 253 1.45 -0.54 6.23
C LEU A 253 0.87 -1.96 6.07
N ARG A 254 -0.46 -2.05 5.91
CA ARG A 254 -1.16 -3.32 5.71
C ARG A 254 -0.85 -3.96 4.35
N GLN A 255 -0.72 -3.14 3.30
CA GLN A 255 -0.33 -3.57 1.95
C GLN A 255 1.04 -4.25 1.91
N LEU A 256 1.99 -3.83 2.75
CA LEU A 256 3.36 -4.38 2.80
C LEU A 256 3.60 -5.34 3.97
N GLY A 257 2.56 -5.67 4.73
CA GLY A 257 2.66 -6.53 5.91
C GLY A 257 3.65 -5.99 6.94
N ILE A 258 3.72 -4.67 7.12
CA ILE A 258 4.57 -4.06 8.15
C ILE A 258 4.08 -4.56 9.52
N PRO A 259 4.96 -5.18 10.35
CA PRO A 259 4.56 -5.74 11.62
C PRO A 259 4.27 -4.63 12.63
N GLY A 260 3.27 -4.86 13.48
CA GLY A 260 2.81 -3.92 14.48
C GLY A 260 1.29 -3.86 14.51
N ARG A 261 0.76 -3.26 15.57
CA ARG A 261 -0.68 -3.01 15.71
C ARG A 261 -0.98 -1.57 15.33
N THR A 262 -1.92 -1.37 14.42
CA THR A 262 -2.46 -0.07 14.04
C THR A 262 -3.84 0.12 14.64
N ARG A 263 -4.14 1.32 15.14
CA ARG A 263 -5.50 1.80 15.43
C ARG A 263 -5.62 3.23 14.94
N MET A 264 -6.79 3.59 14.44
CA MET A 264 -7.06 4.96 14.05
C MET A 264 -7.81 5.61 15.19
N ILE A 265 -7.13 6.48 15.93
CA ILE A 265 -7.75 7.18 17.04
C ILE A 265 -8.13 8.59 16.62
N VAL A 266 -9.24 9.07 17.15
CA VAL A 266 -9.61 10.49 17.07
C VAL A 266 -9.51 11.11 18.45
N VAL A 267 -9.04 12.35 18.52
CA VAL A 267 -8.75 13.08 19.75
C VAL A 267 -9.46 14.43 19.74
N TRP A 268 -10.19 14.76 20.80
CA TRP A 268 -10.91 16.03 20.89
C TRP A 268 -11.06 16.52 22.34
N GLY A 269 -11.43 17.79 22.50
CA GLY A 269 -11.92 18.35 23.76
C GLY A 269 -13.41 18.63 23.66
N ASP A 270 -14.15 18.46 24.75
CA ASP A 270 -15.60 18.67 24.81
C ASP A 270 -15.95 19.77 25.83
N PRO A 271 -16.72 20.80 25.47
CA PRO A 271 -17.03 21.90 26.38
C PRO A 271 -17.79 21.46 27.64
N ASN A 272 -18.48 20.33 27.61
CA ASN A 272 -19.22 19.75 28.73
C ASN A 272 -18.36 18.85 29.63
N VAL A 273 -17.10 18.59 29.26
CA VAL A 273 -16.18 17.75 30.02
C VAL A 273 -14.99 18.59 30.49
N GLU A 274 -14.97 18.92 31.78
CA GLU A 274 -13.90 19.71 32.42
C GLU A 274 -13.63 21.06 31.70
N GLY A 275 -14.66 21.63 31.06
CA GLY A 275 -14.56 22.86 30.29
C GLY A 275 -13.66 22.75 29.06
N GLY A 276 -13.62 21.57 28.42
CA GLY A 276 -12.83 21.32 27.21
C GLY A 276 -11.37 20.98 27.45
N ARG A 277 -10.88 21.03 28.70
CA ARG A 277 -9.47 20.80 29.02
C ARG A 277 -9.06 19.32 29.04
N LYS A 278 -10.02 18.43 29.20
CA LYS A 278 -9.76 16.99 29.19
C LYS A 278 -9.66 16.49 27.76
N THR A 279 -8.55 15.84 27.45
CA THR A 279 -8.40 15.10 26.21
C THR A 279 -9.30 13.86 26.23
N LEU A 280 -10.20 13.80 25.26
CA LEU A 280 -11.02 12.64 24.94
C LEU A 280 -10.44 11.94 23.72
N SER A 281 -10.52 10.62 23.69
CA SER A 281 -10.12 9.85 22.53
C SER A 281 -10.99 8.60 22.33
N ALA A 282 -11.03 8.12 21.10
CA ALA A 282 -11.72 6.89 20.74
C ALA A 282 -11.07 6.26 19.51
N ASP A 283 -11.15 4.94 19.41
CA ASP A 283 -10.82 4.19 18.20
C ASP A 283 -11.95 4.33 17.20
N LEU A 284 -11.65 4.85 16.01
CA LEU A 284 -12.61 5.07 14.93
C LEU A 284 -13.13 3.75 14.34
N GLU A 285 -12.38 2.65 14.45
CA GLU A 285 -12.88 1.33 14.06
C GLU A 285 -13.97 0.83 15.01
N GLU A 286 -13.88 1.19 16.30
CA GLU A 286 -14.85 0.78 17.32
C GLU A 286 -16.02 1.78 17.44
N ARG A 287 -15.76 3.06 17.19
CA ARG A 287 -16.73 4.17 17.30
C ARG A 287 -16.61 5.12 16.11
N PRO A 288 -17.20 4.77 14.94
CA PRO A 288 -17.07 5.57 13.71
C PRO A 288 -17.62 7.00 13.79
N TRP A 289 -18.52 7.26 14.75
CA TRP A 289 -19.13 8.57 15.00
C TRP A 289 -18.42 9.37 16.10
N ALA A 290 -17.27 8.90 16.60
CA ALA A 290 -16.53 9.61 17.64
C ALA A 290 -15.99 10.96 17.14
N GLY A 291 -15.87 11.90 18.07
CA GLY A 291 -15.47 13.28 17.80
C GLY A 291 -16.39 14.28 18.47
N LEU A 292 -16.02 15.57 18.37
CA LEU A 292 -16.83 16.65 18.90
C LEU A 292 -18.13 16.79 18.10
N ASP A 293 -19.27 16.63 18.79
CA ASP A 293 -20.61 16.83 18.23
C ASP A 293 -21.54 17.43 19.27
N VAL A 294 -21.25 18.68 19.66
CA VAL A 294 -21.99 19.37 20.70
C VAL A 294 -22.57 20.66 20.13
N THR A 295 -23.86 20.86 20.35
CA THR A 295 -24.59 22.06 19.98
C THR A 295 -25.36 22.62 21.17
N ARG A 296 -25.67 23.92 21.14
CA ARG A 296 -26.59 24.57 22.08
C ARG A 296 -27.27 25.77 21.43
N THR A 297 -28.43 26.16 21.94
CA THR A 297 -29.17 27.33 21.42
C THR A 297 -29.10 28.47 22.42
N VAL A 298 -28.64 29.64 21.97
CA VAL A 298 -28.55 30.86 22.78
C VAL A 298 -29.20 32.01 22.00
N GLY A 299 -30.24 32.63 22.58
CA GLY A 299 -30.96 33.73 21.92
C GLY A 299 -31.54 33.35 20.55
N GLY A 300 -32.08 32.13 20.41
CA GLY A 300 -32.65 31.63 19.16
C GLY A 300 -31.62 31.20 18.10
N ARG A 301 -30.31 31.30 18.38
CA ARG A 301 -29.24 30.96 17.44
C ARG A 301 -28.52 29.70 17.88
N VAL A 302 -28.28 28.80 16.94
CA VAL A 302 -27.58 27.53 17.17
C VAL A 302 -26.07 27.81 17.20
N TRP A 303 -25.45 27.44 18.32
CA TRP A 303 -24.01 27.44 18.51
C TRP A 303 -23.52 26.00 18.41
N ARG A 304 -22.43 25.79 17.69
CA ARG A 304 -21.74 24.51 17.54
C ARG A 304 -20.36 24.61 18.17
N ALA A 305 -19.91 23.54 18.81
CA ALA A 305 -18.56 23.46 19.33
C ALA A 305 -17.59 23.08 18.20
N ALA A 306 -16.39 23.67 18.17
CA ALA A 306 -15.32 23.30 17.25
C ALA A 306 -13.95 23.52 17.89
N LEU A 307 -13.01 22.66 17.52
CA LEU A 307 -11.57 22.86 17.75
C LEU A 307 -11.04 23.79 16.64
N VAL A 308 -10.26 24.79 17.00
CA VAL A 308 -9.76 25.79 16.05
C VAL A 308 -8.25 25.80 15.99
N ASP A 309 -7.67 25.84 14.78
CA ASP A 309 -6.21 25.72 14.58
C ASP A 309 -5.42 26.99 14.89
N GLY A 310 -6.08 28.12 14.65
CA GLY A 310 -5.49 29.45 14.73
C GLY A 310 -6.18 30.31 15.79
N PRO A 311 -5.50 31.40 16.21
CA PRO A 311 -6.07 32.35 17.13
C PRO A 311 -7.34 32.98 16.57
N VAL A 312 -8.34 33.14 17.43
CA VAL A 312 -9.60 33.80 17.12
C VAL A 312 -10.07 34.73 18.24
N GLU A 313 -10.99 35.63 17.90
CA GLU A 313 -11.56 36.63 18.81
C GLU A 313 -13.06 36.40 18.99
N GLU A 314 -13.56 36.50 20.23
CA GLU A 314 -14.99 36.46 20.51
C GLU A 314 -15.72 37.62 19.82
N GLY A 315 -16.90 37.33 19.27
CA GLY A 315 -17.71 38.29 18.53
C GLY A 315 -17.20 38.61 17.11
N ARG A 316 -16.08 38.04 16.67
CA ARG A 316 -15.57 38.24 15.31
C ARG A 316 -16.13 37.22 14.33
N THR A 317 -16.34 37.66 13.10
CA THR A 317 -16.73 36.82 11.96
C THR A 317 -15.51 36.51 11.10
N TYR A 318 -15.38 35.25 10.72
CA TYR A 318 -14.35 34.73 9.84
C TYR A 318 -15.03 34.12 8.60
N PRO A 319 -14.37 34.16 7.43
CA PRO A 319 -14.84 33.42 6.26
C PRO A 319 -14.71 31.91 6.50
N ALA A 320 -15.22 31.10 5.57
CA ALA A 320 -15.13 29.64 5.63
C ALA A 320 -13.70 29.16 5.96
N SER A 321 -13.58 28.08 6.73
CA SER A 321 -12.32 27.50 7.16
C SER A 321 -11.32 27.33 6.01
N HIS A 322 -10.05 27.65 6.26
CA HIS A 322 -8.96 27.62 5.27
C HIS A 322 -9.20 28.47 4.01
N THR A 323 -10.07 29.49 4.08
CA THR A 323 -10.14 30.56 3.06
C THR A 323 -8.92 31.47 3.17
N ARG A 324 -8.29 31.80 2.04
CA ARG A 324 -7.15 32.73 2.01
C ARG A 324 -7.65 34.16 2.28
N LEU A 325 -7.06 34.80 3.28
CA LEU A 325 -7.34 36.16 3.69
C LEU A 325 -6.54 37.17 2.86
N PRO A 326 -6.90 38.47 2.87
CA PRO A 326 -6.18 39.51 2.11
C PRO A 326 -4.70 39.65 2.47
N ASP A 327 -4.32 39.31 3.70
CA ASP A 327 -2.93 39.30 4.18
C ASP A 327 -2.15 38.03 3.78
N GLY A 328 -2.76 37.13 3.01
CA GLY A 328 -2.17 35.88 2.55
C GLY A 328 -2.27 34.72 3.55
N THR A 329 -2.72 34.97 4.79
CA THR A 329 -2.95 33.91 5.78
C THR A 329 -4.23 33.12 5.49
N LEU A 330 -4.46 32.01 6.20
CA LEU A 330 -5.68 31.23 6.09
C LEU A 330 -6.61 31.54 7.26
N SER A 331 -7.91 31.64 6.98
CA SER A 331 -8.96 31.59 8.00
C SER A 331 -8.80 30.31 8.84
N PRO A 332 -8.89 30.39 10.18
CA PRO A 332 -8.70 29.22 11.03
C PRO A 332 -9.61 28.03 10.65
N GLY A 333 -9.06 26.83 10.68
CA GLY A 333 -9.84 25.61 10.46
C GLY A 333 -10.75 25.32 11.64
N LEU A 334 -11.94 24.79 11.36
CA LEU A 334 -12.89 24.31 12.37
C LEU A 334 -12.92 22.78 12.29
N ASN A 335 -12.44 22.13 13.34
CA ASN A 335 -12.24 20.70 13.42
C ASN A 335 -13.15 20.07 14.48
N ARG A 336 -13.54 18.82 14.24
CA ARG A 336 -14.24 18.00 15.24
C ARG A 336 -13.29 17.19 16.11
N TYR A 337 -12.09 16.91 15.60
CA TYR A 337 -11.06 16.11 16.24
C TYR A 337 -9.75 16.25 15.47
N GLU A 338 -8.66 15.77 16.07
CA GLU A 338 -7.45 15.37 15.36
C GLU A 338 -7.41 13.84 15.25
N ALA A 339 -7.14 13.31 14.05
CA ALA A 339 -6.96 11.88 13.85
C ALA A 339 -5.47 11.51 13.93
N ALA A 340 -5.17 10.43 14.64
CA ALA A 340 -3.82 9.89 14.73
C ALA A 340 -3.80 8.38 14.50
N LEU A 341 -2.72 7.90 13.88
CA LEU A 341 -2.40 6.48 13.86
C LEU A 341 -1.73 6.12 15.18
N GLU A 342 -2.41 5.41 16.06
CA GLU A 342 -1.77 4.71 17.17
C GLU A 342 -1.06 3.48 16.60
N PHE A 343 0.26 3.45 16.71
CA PHE A 343 1.08 2.37 16.18
C PHE A 343 1.99 1.79 17.25
N SER A 344 1.86 0.47 17.45
CA SER A 344 2.63 -0.27 18.46
C SER A 344 3.49 -1.36 17.82
N HIS A 345 4.81 -1.29 18.03
CA HIS A 345 5.77 -2.29 17.58
C HIS A 345 6.97 -2.34 18.53
N GLY A 346 7.54 -3.54 18.76
CA GLY A 346 8.76 -3.69 19.57
C GLY A 346 8.65 -3.17 21.01
N GLY A 347 7.46 -3.24 21.62
CA GLY A 347 7.22 -2.72 22.98
C GLY A 347 7.08 -1.19 23.07
N ARG A 348 7.09 -0.48 21.93
CA ARG A 348 6.89 0.98 21.86
C ARG A 348 5.56 1.29 21.19
N THR A 349 4.82 2.23 21.76
CA THR A 349 3.61 2.82 21.16
C THR A 349 3.87 4.29 20.88
N ARG A 350 3.46 4.76 19.71
CA ARG A 350 3.53 6.17 19.30
C ARG A 350 2.22 6.55 18.62
N TYR A 351 1.88 7.83 18.71
CA TYR A 351 0.69 8.41 18.10
C TYR A 351 1.11 9.38 17.00
N TYR A 352 0.74 9.03 15.77
CA TYR A 352 1.16 9.68 14.55
C TYR A 352 0.00 10.52 14.01
N ALA A 353 -0.07 11.79 14.42
CA ALA A 353 -1.17 12.71 14.11
C ALA A 353 -1.09 13.19 12.65
N GLY A 354 -2.22 13.14 11.94
CA GLY A 354 -2.32 13.39 10.51
C GLY A 354 -2.05 14.84 10.14
N GLY A 355 -0.79 15.18 9.88
CA GLY A 355 -0.37 16.53 9.50
C GLY A 355 -0.05 17.44 10.68
N ALA A 356 0.17 16.87 11.88
CA ALA A 356 0.49 17.65 13.08
C ALA A 356 1.75 17.20 13.84
N GLY A 357 2.09 15.91 13.86
CA GLY A 357 3.31 15.43 14.53
C GLY A 357 3.26 14.02 15.08
N VAL A 358 4.26 13.66 15.89
CA VAL A 358 4.40 12.35 16.54
C VAL A 358 4.48 12.52 18.04
N PHE A 359 3.67 11.76 18.78
CA PHE A 359 3.51 11.90 20.21
C PHE A 359 3.75 10.57 20.93
N ASP A 360 4.25 10.65 22.17
CA ASP A 360 4.40 9.50 23.07
C ASP A 360 3.07 9.07 23.71
N ARG A 361 2.13 10.00 23.83
CA ARG A 361 0.84 9.79 24.50
C ARG A 361 -0.26 10.55 23.77
N VAL A 362 -1.52 10.21 24.07
CA VAL A 362 -2.69 10.80 23.40
C VAL A 362 -2.98 12.22 23.90
N GLU A 363 -2.71 12.51 25.18
CA GLU A 363 -3.12 13.78 25.81
C GLU A 363 -2.52 15.02 25.12
N PRO A 364 -1.22 15.05 24.78
CA PRO A 364 -0.61 16.21 24.12
C PRO A 364 -1.13 16.50 22.71
N ILE A 365 -1.83 15.56 22.07
CA ILE A 365 -2.38 15.76 20.72
C ILE A 365 -3.41 16.88 20.74
N LEU A 366 -4.17 17.08 21.83
CA LEU A 366 -5.16 18.16 21.87
C LEU A 366 -4.52 19.56 21.69
N SER A 367 -3.24 19.71 22.03
CA SER A 367 -2.45 20.94 21.83
C SER A 367 -2.09 21.22 20.36
N VAL A 368 -2.46 20.36 19.40
CA VAL A 368 -2.34 20.71 17.97
C VAL A 368 -3.28 21.86 17.61
N PHE A 369 -4.40 21.98 18.31
CA PHE A 369 -5.35 23.07 18.16
C PHE A 369 -4.95 24.26 19.02
N TRP A 370 -5.31 25.46 18.56
CA TRP A 370 -5.20 26.67 19.38
C TRP A 370 -6.21 26.67 20.53
N GLY A 371 -7.43 26.18 20.30
CA GLY A 371 -8.46 26.16 21.34
C GLY A 371 -9.75 25.47 20.94
N LEU A 372 -10.71 25.52 21.86
CA LEU A 372 -12.09 25.07 21.68
C LEU A 372 -13.02 26.27 21.76
N ILE A 373 -13.91 26.39 20.79
CA ILE A 373 -14.82 27.53 20.68
C ILE A 373 -16.27 27.07 20.51
N TRP A 374 -17.19 27.96 20.85
CA TRP A 374 -18.54 27.97 20.32
C TRP A 374 -18.61 28.93 19.14
N PHE A 375 -19.17 28.49 18.02
CA PHE A 375 -19.39 29.32 16.85
C PHE A 375 -20.83 29.20 16.34
N SER A 376 -21.28 30.21 15.60
CA SER A 376 -22.52 30.17 14.83
C SER A 376 -22.25 30.39 13.35
N SER A 377 -23.12 29.90 12.47
CA SER A 377 -23.01 30.14 11.02
C SER A 377 -23.11 31.62 10.69
N ALA A 378 -22.30 32.07 9.74
CA ALA A 378 -22.32 33.40 9.15
C ALA A 378 -22.49 33.32 7.63
N PRO A 379 -22.76 34.43 6.91
CA PRO A 379 -22.89 34.42 5.45
C PRO A 379 -21.68 33.83 4.71
N ASN A 380 -21.90 33.32 3.49
CA ASN A 380 -20.86 32.75 2.62
C ASN A 380 -20.07 31.61 3.28
N ASP A 381 -20.77 30.71 3.97
CA ASP A 381 -20.19 29.60 4.73
C ASP A 381 -19.17 30.02 5.81
N GLY A 382 -19.19 31.31 6.19
CA GLY A 382 -18.40 31.83 7.28
C GLY A 382 -18.88 31.39 8.65
N TYR A 383 -18.14 31.77 9.68
CA TYR A 383 -18.50 31.51 11.06
C TYR A 383 -18.25 32.72 11.93
N ARG A 384 -19.11 32.91 12.93
CA ARG A 384 -18.93 33.90 13.99
C ARG A 384 -18.53 33.18 15.27
N VAL A 385 -17.44 33.61 15.88
CA VAL A 385 -16.99 33.08 17.17
C VAL A 385 -17.86 33.67 18.25
N GLU A 386 -18.64 32.85 18.92
CA GLU A 386 -19.58 33.29 19.96
C GLU A 386 -18.92 33.29 21.34
N ARG A 387 -18.04 32.32 21.59
CA ARG A 387 -17.31 32.21 22.86
C ARG A 387 -16.08 31.31 22.70
N ILE A 388 -14.97 31.69 23.32
CA ILE A 388 -13.81 30.83 23.51
C ILE A 388 -14.04 30.03 24.80
N VAL A 389 -14.03 28.70 24.70
CA VAL A 389 -14.23 27.80 25.84
C VAL A 389 -12.92 27.65 26.59
N THR A 390 -11.86 27.31 25.86
CA THR A 390 -10.50 27.18 26.40
C THR A 390 -9.48 27.33 25.27
N THR A 391 -8.25 27.66 25.62
CA THR A 391 -7.09 27.66 24.73
C THR A 391 -6.13 26.57 25.18
N TYR A 392 -5.50 25.89 24.23
CA TYR A 392 -4.53 24.86 24.53
C TYR A 392 -3.12 25.44 24.42
N PRO A 393 -2.29 25.29 25.46
CA PRO A 393 -0.89 25.68 25.35
C PRO A 393 -0.26 24.83 24.25
N ARG A 394 0.37 25.47 23.25
CA ARG A 394 1.17 24.74 22.26
C ARG A 394 2.30 24.05 23.03
N GLY A 395 2.19 22.72 23.15
CA GLY A 395 3.31 21.89 23.54
C GLY A 395 4.37 22.04 22.46
N TRP A 396 5.59 22.34 22.86
CA TRP A 396 6.73 22.41 21.95
C TRP A 396 6.81 21.06 21.22
N ALA A 397 6.70 21.09 19.89
CA ALA A 397 6.92 19.94 19.02
C ALA A 397 8.42 19.64 18.90
#